data_AF-A0A8S3FQM7-F1
#
_entry.id   AF-A0A8S3FQM7-F1
#
_cell.length_a   1.000
_cell.length_b   1.000
_cell.length_c   1.000
_cell.angle_alpha   90.00
_cell.angle_beta   90.00
_cell.angle_gamma   90.00
#
_symmetry.space_group_name_H-M   'P 1'
#
loop_
_entity.id
_entity.type
_entity.pdbx_description
1 polymer ?
#
loop_
_entity_poly.entity_id
_entity_poly.type
_entity_poly.pdbx_seq_one_letter_code
_entity_poly.pdbx_strand_id
1 'polypeptide(L)'
;LSSENKQILASFYPSLIWIRENHSNNELSQLANELSTAFVTFGAVKEVSTKSKPKLLIEEINEERDLRDETFQNAFACLYDSSIPIRAHGLILFRRLIERSDRETLTQIQDNNMKLFERFQEHLHADDSYEYLAAINVLSALANQYTDKVLPLLCNEYLNKNRKLEDKLKVGEILVKTCRSL
;
A
#
# COMPACT_ATOMS: atom_id res chain seq x y z
N LEU A 1 6.61 -23.98 -12.94
CA LEU A 1 7.74 -24.64 -12.23
C LEU A 1 8.52 -25.49 -13.21
N SER A 2 9.85 -25.33 -13.26
CA SER A 2 10.76 -26.25 -13.98
C SER A 2 10.52 -27.69 -13.48
N SER A 3 10.64 -28.68 -14.37
CA SER A 3 10.52 -30.11 -14.04
C SER A 3 11.48 -30.54 -12.92
N GLU A 4 12.63 -29.86 -12.84
CA GLU A 4 13.64 -30.04 -11.81
C GLU A 4 13.13 -29.62 -10.42
N ASN A 5 12.45 -28.47 -10.32
CA ASN A 5 11.86 -28.00 -9.06
C ASN A 5 10.73 -28.93 -8.59
N LYS A 6 9.98 -29.56 -9.51
CA LYS A 6 8.95 -30.54 -9.14
C LYS A 6 9.55 -31.83 -8.58
N GLN A 7 10.67 -32.29 -9.12
CA GLN A 7 11.40 -33.46 -8.60
C GLN A 7 12.02 -33.19 -7.24
N ILE A 8 12.62 -32.01 -7.06
CA ILE A 8 13.18 -31.57 -5.78
C ILE A 8 12.06 -31.52 -4.73
N LEU A 9 10.91 -30.93 -5.05
CA LEU A 9 9.80 -30.85 -4.10
C LEU A 9 9.17 -32.23 -3.79
N ALA A 10 9.11 -33.14 -4.76
CA ALA A 10 8.63 -34.50 -4.53
C ALA A 10 9.52 -35.31 -3.58
N SER A 11 10.83 -35.04 -3.54
CA SER A 11 11.75 -35.75 -2.64
C SER A 11 11.57 -35.36 -1.16
N PHE A 12 11.00 -34.17 -0.87
CA PHE A 12 10.72 -33.72 0.49
C PHE A 12 9.41 -34.27 1.06
N TYR A 13 8.52 -34.79 0.22
CA TYR A 13 7.19 -35.25 0.62
C TYR A 13 7.21 -36.37 1.68
N PRO A 14 8.08 -37.40 1.60
CA PRO A 14 8.16 -38.43 2.64
C PRO A 14 8.56 -37.87 4.01
N SER A 15 9.45 -36.87 4.03
CA SER A 15 9.86 -36.20 5.27
C SER A 15 8.73 -35.39 5.90
N LEU A 16 7.89 -34.73 5.09
CA LEU A 16 6.72 -34.00 5.57
C LEU A 16 5.65 -34.94 6.17
N ILE A 17 5.43 -36.10 5.55
CA ILE A 17 4.52 -37.13 6.11
C ILE A 17 5.05 -37.66 7.45
N TRP A 18 6.35 -37.92 7.53
CA TRP A 18 6.95 -38.38 8.78
C TRP A 18 6.85 -37.34 9.90
N ILE A 19 7.08 -36.06 9.58
CA ILE A 19 6.96 -34.96 10.55
C ILE A 19 5.52 -34.83 11.06
N ARG A 20 4.53 -34.94 10.16
CA ARG A 20 3.11 -34.93 10.51
C ARG A 20 2.74 -36.03 11.49
N GLU A 21 3.21 -37.25 11.26
CA GLU A 21 2.75 -38.45 11.98
C GLU A 21 3.50 -38.68 13.30
N ASN A 22 4.77 -38.26 13.41
CA ASN A 22 5.62 -38.64 14.53
C ASN A 22 6.09 -37.50 15.44
N HIS A 23 5.80 -36.22 15.13
CA HIS A 23 6.22 -35.11 16.00
C HIS A 23 5.17 -34.73 17.04
N SER A 24 5.60 -34.64 18.30
CA SER A 24 4.76 -34.24 19.45
C SER A 24 4.40 -32.74 19.46
N ASN A 25 5.00 -31.93 18.59
CA ASN A 25 4.71 -30.50 18.49
C ASN A 25 3.59 -30.25 17.46
N ASN A 26 2.44 -29.80 17.97
CA ASN A 26 1.25 -29.50 17.17
C ASN A 26 1.51 -28.44 16.08
N GLU A 27 2.37 -27.46 16.33
CA GLU A 27 2.69 -26.41 15.36
C GLU A 27 3.50 -26.95 14.16
N LEU A 28 4.45 -27.85 14.44
CA LEU A 28 5.25 -28.49 13.38
C LEU A 28 4.43 -29.45 12.53
N SER A 29 3.52 -30.19 13.17
CA SER A 29 2.59 -31.08 12.46
C SER A 29 1.59 -30.28 11.61
N GLN A 30 1.10 -29.15 12.12
CA GLN A 30 0.22 -28.24 11.37
C GLN A 30 0.95 -27.61 10.18
N LEU A 31 2.17 -27.12 10.37
CA LEU A 31 2.98 -26.55 9.29
C LEU A 31 3.32 -27.60 8.21
N ALA A 32 3.64 -28.83 8.60
CA ALA A 32 3.87 -29.93 7.67
C ALA A 32 2.59 -30.29 6.87
N ASN A 33 1.42 -30.24 7.50
CA ASN A 33 0.13 -30.42 6.84
C ASN A 33 -0.19 -29.31 5.82
N GLU A 34 0.07 -28.06 6.16
CA GLU A 34 -0.14 -26.92 5.27
C GLU A 34 0.77 -27.00 4.04
N LEU A 35 2.06 -27.32 4.24
CA LEU A 35 3.03 -27.51 3.16
C LEU A 35 2.68 -28.72 2.26
N SER A 36 2.23 -29.84 2.85
CA SER A 36 1.79 -31.01 2.10
C SER A 36 0.54 -30.69 1.24
N THR A 37 -0.43 -29.99 1.83
CA THR A 37 -1.66 -29.57 1.12
C THR A 37 -1.33 -28.63 -0.03
N ALA A 38 -0.46 -27.65 0.22
CA ALA A 38 0.01 -26.71 -0.80
C ALA A 38 0.77 -27.42 -1.94
N PHE A 39 1.57 -28.45 -1.64
CA PHE A 39 2.28 -29.23 -2.65
C PHE A 39 1.33 -30.06 -3.55
N VAL A 40 0.38 -30.77 -2.94
CA VAL A 40 -0.64 -31.56 -3.67
C VAL A 40 -1.52 -30.65 -4.53
N THR A 41 -1.95 -29.50 -3.99
CA THR A 41 -2.76 -28.53 -4.74
C THR A 41 -1.97 -27.85 -5.85
N PHE A 42 -0.69 -27.51 -5.65
CA PHE A 42 0.14 -26.95 -6.74
C PHE A 42 0.32 -27.94 -7.92
N GLY A 43 0.27 -29.25 -7.67
CA GLY A 43 0.28 -30.28 -8.72
C GLY A 43 -1.05 -30.42 -9.48
N ALA A 44 -2.17 -30.03 -8.85
CA ALA A 44 -3.53 -30.16 -9.40
C ALA A 44 -4.05 -28.89 -10.11
N VAL A 45 -3.35 -27.76 -10.02
CA VAL A 45 -3.72 -26.51 -10.72
C VAL A 45 -3.28 -26.58 -12.19
N LYS A 46 -4.04 -27.35 -12.98
CA LYS A 46 -4.36 -27.01 -14.36
C LYS A 46 -5.67 -26.21 -14.31
N GLU A 47 -5.61 -24.95 -14.75
CA GLU A 47 -6.73 -24.09 -15.15
C GLU A 47 -8.14 -24.51 -14.70
N VAL A 48 -8.57 -24.13 -13.50
CA VAL A 48 -9.95 -23.70 -13.26
C VAL A 48 -9.94 -22.65 -12.15
N SER A 49 -10.70 -21.60 -12.43
CA SER A 49 -11.02 -20.44 -11.62
C SER A 49 -11.54 -20.76 -10.21
N THR A 50 -11.48 -19.72 -9.36
CA THR A 50 -12.25 -19.48 -8.13
C THR A 50 -11.70 -19.98 -6.79
N LYS A 51 -11.24 -18.98 -6.01
CA LYS A 51 -11.64 -18.65 -4.63
C LYS A 51 -11.57 -19.78 -3.60
N SER A 52 -10.49 -19.75 -2.81
CA SER A 52 -10.54 -19.56 -1.35
C SER A 52 -9.13 -19.69 -0.77
N LYS A 53 -8.54 -18.58 -0.31
CA LYS A 53 -7.40 -18.60 0.62
C LYS A 53 -7.87 -18.13 2.01
N PRO A 54 -7.32 -18.71 3.09
CA PRO A 54 -7.74 -18.44 4.46
C PRO A 54 -7.26 -17.07 4.93
N LYS A 55 -8.05 -16.45 5.81
CA LYS A 55 -7.83 -15.15 6.46
C LYS A 55 -6.49 -15.11 7.20
N LEU A 56 -5.55 -14.34 6.68
CA LEU A 56 -4.57 -13.60 7.47
C LEU A 56 -4.92 -12.13 7.30
N LEU A 57 -5.12 -11.46 8.43
CA LEU A 57 -5.53 -10.06 8.55
C LEU A 57 -4.39 -9.13 8.16
N ILE A 58 -4.09 -9.11 6.87
CA ILE A 58 -3.58 -7.93 6.18
C ILE A 58 -4.55 -7.79 5.04
N GLU A 59 -5.51 -6.88 5.20
CA GLU A 59 -6.41 -6.49 4.12
C GLU A 59 -5.53 -5.88 3.02
N GLU A 60 -5.09 -6.75 2.11
CA GLU A 60 -4.94 -6.43 0.70
C GLU A 60 -6.29 -5.89 0.25
N ILE A 61 -6.50 -4.60 0.46
CA ILE A 61 -7.59 -3.84 -0.13
C ILE A 61 -7.36 -3.90 -1.63
N ASN A 62 -7.92 -4.91 -2.28
CA ASN A 62 -8.27 -4.98 -3.71
C ASN A 62 -7.46 -4.03 -4.61
N GLU A 63 -6.15 -4.26 -4.79
CA GLU A 63 -5.35 -3.52 -5.77
C GLU A 63 -5.69 -3.91 -7.23
N GLU A 64 -6.61 -4.85 -7.44
CA GLU A 64 -7.11 -5.27 -8.76
C GLU A 64 -8.54 -4.77 -9.08
N ARG A 65 -8.98 -3.63 -8.52
CA ARG A 65 -10.13 -2.91 -9.09
C ARG A 65 -9.63 -1.95 -10.17
N ASP A 66 -9.62 -2.49 -11.40
CA ASP A 66 -9.62 -1.86 -12.71
C ASP A 66 -8.80 -0.54 -12.84
N LEU A 67 -7.65 -0.63 -13.53
CA LEU A 67 -6.88 0.52 -14.06
C LEU A 67 -7.72 1.51 -14.90
N ARG A 68 -8.98 1.18 -15.19
CA ARG A 68 -9.96 2.01 -15.92
C ARG A 68 -10.61 3.11 -15.07
N ASP A 69 -10.48 3.08 -13.74
CA ASP A 69 -11.07 4.08 -12.84
C ASP A 69 -10.05 5.04 -12.20
N GLU A 70 -8.78 4.99 -12.61
CA GLU A 70 -7.74 5.93 -12.14
C GLU A 70 -7.86 7.30 -12.82
N THR A 71 -8.96 8.01 -12.57
CA THR A 71 -9.19 9.39 -13.03
C THR A 71 -9.13 10.37 -11.87
N PHE A 72 -8.83 11.64 -12.18
CA PHE A 72 -8.86 12.71 -11.17
C PHE A 72 -10.22 12.79 -10.47
N GLN A 73 -11.31 12.68 -11.22
CA GLN A 73 -12.67 12.80 -10.68
C GLN A 73 -13.00 11.68 -9.69
N ASN A 74 -12.60 10.44 -10.00
CA ASN A 74 -12.80 9.31 -9.10
C ASN A 74 -11.96 9.44 -7.84
N ALA A 75 -10.67 9.81 -7.99
CA ALA A 75 -9.80 10.04 -6.83
C ALA A 75 -10.35 11.15 -5.92
N PHE A 76 -10.86 12.22 -6.53
CA PHE A 76 -11.49 13.32 -5.82
C PHE A 76 -12.76 12.86 -5.09
N ALA A 77 -13.65 12.11 -5.75
CA ALA A 77 -14.85 11.58 -5.11
C ALA A 77 -14.53 10.68 -3.92
N CYS A 78 -13.55 9.79 -4.05
CA CYS A 78 -13.11 8.91 -2.97
C CYS A 78 -12.56 9.68 -1.76
N LEU A 79 -11.90 10.81 -1.97
CA LEU A 79 -11.33 11.64 -0.90
C LEU A 79 -12.39 12.23 0.06
N TYR A 80 -13.62 12.42 -0.42
CA TYR A 80 -14.75 12.93 0.38
C TYR A 80 -15.69 11.83 0.88
N ASP A 81 -15.31 10.56 0.73
CA ASP A 81 -16.12 9.45 1.21
C ASP A 81 -16.16 9.36 2.75
N SER A 82 -17.27 8.86 3.29
CA SER A 82 -17.44 8.72 4.73
C SER A 82 -16.58 7.59 5.32
N SER A 83 -16.21 6.60 4.52
CA SER A 83 -15.42 5.46 4.94
C SER A 83 -13.90 5.73 4.84
N ILE A 84 -13.19 5.44 5.93
CA ILE A 84 -11.72 5.54 6.01
C ILE A 84 -11.04 4.77 4.86
N PRO A 85 -11.44 3.51 4.55
CA PRO A 85 -10.77 2.75 3.50
C PRO A 85 -10.89 3.39 2.10
N ILE A 86 -12.03 4.01 1.78
CA ILE A 86 -12.25 4.66 0.49
C ILE A 86 -11.48 5.98 0.41
N ARG A 87 -11.44 6.78 1.49
CA ARG A 87 -10.61 8.00 1.52
C ARG A 87 -9.14 7.70 1.33
N ALA A 88 -8.63 6.72 2.07
CA ALA A 88 -7.24 6.28 1.94
C ALA A 88 -6.95 5.74 0.53
N HIS A 89 -7.90 5.03 -0.09
CA HIS A 89 -7.80 4.63 -1.49
C HIS A 89 -7.72 5.85 -2.43
N GLY A 90 -8.52 6.90 -2.20
CA GLY A 90 -8.44 8.16 -2.94
C GLY A 90 -7.05 8.79 -2.89
N LEU A 91 -6.42 8.83 -1.71
CA LEU A 91 -5.04 9.32 -1.54
C LEU A 91 -4.03 8.46 -2.34
N ILE A 92 -4.21 7.14 -2.38
CA ILE A 92 -3.38 6.23 -3.16
C ILE A 92 -3.55 6.48 -4.67
N LEU A 93 -4.78 6.70 -5.13
CA LEU A 93 -5.06 7.06 -6.53
C LEU A 93 -4.39 8.38 -6.90
N PHE A 94 -4.51 9.41 -6.06
CA PHE A 94 -3.82 10.68 -6.28
C PHE A 94 -2.31 10.52 -6.38
N ARG A 95 -1.71 9.72 -5.48
CA ARG A 95 -0.27 9.41 -5.56
C ARG A 95 0.09 8.81 -6.92
N ARG A 96 -0.64 7.80 -7.38
CA ARG A 96 -0.38 7.15 -8.68
C ARG A 96 -0.53 8.13 -9.86
N LEU A 97 -1.55 8.99 -9.82
CA LEU A 97 -1.78 10.02 -10.85
C LEU A 97 -0.63 11.03 -10.90
N ILE A 98 -0.15 11.48 -9.74
CA ILE A 98 0.99 12.40 -9.62
C ILE A 98 2.28 11.72 -10.12
N GLU A 99 2.56 10.49 -9.70
CA GLU A 99 3.75 9.73 -10.11
C GLU A 99 3.78 9.47 -11.62
N ARG A 100 2.61 9.28 -12.25
CA ARG A 100 2.47 9.14 -13.71
C ARG A 100 2.48 10.48 -14.45
N SER A 101 2.59 11.60 -13.73
CA SER A 101 2.54 12.95 -14.30
C SER A 101 1.29 13.17 -15.17
N ASP A 102 0.13 12.70 -14.70
CA ASP A 102 -1.12 12.87 -15.42
C ASP A 102 -1.45 14.37 -15.61
N ARG A 103 -1.63 14.79 -16.87
CA ARG A 103 -1.78 16.21 -17.23
C ARG A 103 -3.00 16.85 -16.58
N GLU A 104 -4.12 16.13 -16.51
CA GLU A 104 -5.35 16.64 -15.91
C GLU A 104 -5.14 16.89 -14.41
N THR A 105 -4.61 15.89 -13.71
CA THR A 105 -4.33 15.97 -12.27
C THR A 105 -3.35 17.10 -11.93
N LEU A 106 -2.24 17.20 -12.67
CA LEU A 106 -1.23 18.25 -12.46
C LEU A 106 -1.79 19.65 -12.73
N THR A 107 -2.60 19.80 -13.78
CA THR A 107 -3.26 21.09 -14.10
C THR A 107 -4.23 21.48 -12.98
N GLN A 108 -5.06 20.55 -12.51
CA GLN A 108 -6.01 20.80 -11.43
C GLN A 108 -5.33 21.16 -10.10
N ILE A 109 -4.19 20.53 -9.77
CA ILE A 109 -3.42 20.88 -8.56
C ILE A 109 -2.88 22.31 -8.65
N GLN A 110 -2.37 22.69 -9.83
CA GLN A 110 -1.80 24.00 -10.07
C GLN A 110 -2.88 25.10 -10.12
N ASP A 111 -3.99 24.86 -10.81
CA ASP A 111 -5.10 25.80 -10.98
C ASP A 111 -5.85 26.05 -9.67
N ASN A 112 -5.95 25.04 -8.80
CA ASN A 112 -6.59 25.17 -7.49
C ASN A 112 -5.70 25.82 -6.42
N ASN A 113 -4.61 26.51 -6.80
CA ASN A 113 -3.72 27.24 -5.89
C ASN A 113 -3.23 26.38 -4.70
N MET A 114 -2.89 25.11 -4.92
CA MET A 114 -2.46 24.20 -3.84
C MET A 114 -3.50 23.91 -2.75
N LYS A 115 -4.79 24.23 -2.94
CA LYS A 115 -5.86 23.82 -2.01
C LYS A 115 -5.93 22.30 -1.81
N LEU A 116 -5.60 21.54 -2.86
CA LEU A 116 -5.56 20.08 -2.76
C LEU A 116 -4.39 19.60 -1.88
N PHE A 117 -3.27 20.34 -1.86
CA PHE A 117 -2.17 20.08 -0.94
C PHE A 117 -2.60 20.31 0.51
N GLU A 118 -3.26 21.44 0.80
CA GLU A 118 -3.83 21.70 2.14
C GLU A 118 -4.78 20.58 2.57
N ARG A 119 -5.63 20.12 1.65
CA ARG A 119 -6.54 19.00 1.91
C ARG A 119 -5.79 17.71 2.24
N PHE A 120 -4.72 17.37 1.51
CA PHE A 120 -3.89 16.20 1.84
C PHE A 120 -3.20 16.33 3.20
N GLN A 121 -2.82 17.54 3.60
CA GLN A 121 -2.25 17.78 4.93
C GLN A 121 -3.26 17.53 6.06
N GLU A 122 -4.56 17.80 5.84
CA GLU A 122 -5.58 17.51 6.84
C GLU A 122 -5.64 16.01 7.18
N HIS A 123 -5.37 15.13 6.21
CA HIS A 123 -5.30 13.68 6.43
C HIS A 123 -4.07 13.24 7.26
N LEU A 124 -3.08 14.11 7.52
CA LEU A 124 -1.99 13.81 8.46
C LEU A 124 -2.44 13.78 9.93
N HIS A 125 -3.60 14.38 10.22
CA HIS A 125 -4.22 14.34 11.54
C HIS A 125 -5.21 13.18 11.69
N ALA A 126 -5.27 12.25 10.73
CA ALA A 126 -6.07 11.05 10.86
C ALA A 126 -5.55 10.18 12.03
N ASP A 127 -6.48 9.69 12.85
CA ASP A 127 -6.18 8.72 13.92
C ASP A 127 -5.84 7.34 13.35
N ASP A 128 -6.33 7.05 12.14
CA ASP A 128 -6.10 5.79 11.45
C ASP A 128 -4.74 5.76 10.74
N SER A 129 -3.96 4.71 11.03
CA SER A 129 -2.60 4.56 10.50
C SER A 129 -2.55 4.36 8.97
N TYR A 130 -3.59 3.77 8.38
CA TYR A 130 -3.65 3.52 6.94
C TYR A 130 -3.92 4.82 6.17
N GLU A 131 -4.88 5.63 6.65
CA GLU A 131 -5.15 6.96 6.09
C GLU A 131 -3.94 7.90 6.24
N TYR A 132 -3.30 7.90 7.41
CA TYR A 132 -2.08 8.65 7.67
C TYR A 132 -0.92 8.27 6.73
N LEU A 133 -0.66 6.96 6.57
CA LEU A 133 0.40 6.49 5.69
C LEU A 133 0.13 6.84 4.22
N ALA A 134 -1.12 6.73 3.78
CA ALA A 134 -1.53 7.15 2.44
C ALA A 134 -1.30 8.65 2.22
N ALA A 135 -1.59 9.48 3.24
CA ALA A 135 -1.36 10.93 3.20
C ALA A 135 0.13 11.29 3.06
N ILE A 136 1.01 10.66 3.85
CA ILE A 136 2.48 10.85 3.73
C ILE A 136 2.94 10.50 2.31
N ASN A 137 2.46 9.38 1.76
CA ASN A 137 2.89 8.91 0.45
C ASN A 137 2.49 9.86 -0.68
N VAL A 138 1.25 10.36 -0.69
CA VAL A 138 0.80 11.30 -1.72
C VAL A 138 1.50 12.66 -1.60
N LEU A 139 1.70 13.16 -0.37
CA LEU A 139 2.43 14.41 -0.14
C LEU A 139 3.88 14.31 -0.56
N SER A 140 4.53 13.17 -0.31
CA SER A 140 5.90 12.92 -0.74
C SER A 140 6.01 12.88 -2.27
N ALA A 141 5.07 12.21 -2.94
CA ALA A 141 5.01 12.18 -4.41
C ALA A 141 4.77 13.57 -4.99
N LEU A 142 3.90 14.37 -4.38
CA LEU A 142 3.66 15.75 -4.78
C LEU A 142 4.90 16.62 -4.60
N ALA A 143 5.61 16.47 -3.48
CA ALA A 143 6.85 17.19 -3.22
C ALA A 143 7.95 16.83 -4.23
N ASN A 144 8.03 15.57 -4.67
CA ASN A 144 8.95 15.18 -5.74
C ASN A 144 8.59 15.86 -7.07
N GLN A 145 7.32 15.84 -7.46
CA GLN A 145 6.87 16.43 -8.74
C GLN A 145 6.96 17.96 -8.76
N TYR A 146 6.69 18.61 -7.63
CA TYR A 146 6.64 20.07 -7.48
C TYR A 146 7.61 20.56 -6.39
N THR A 147 8.87 20.12 -6.47
CA THR A 147 9.89 20.43 -5.45
C THR A 147 10.00 21.93 -5.20
N ASP A 148 10.00 22.76 -6.25
CA ASP A 148 10.19 24.21 -6.14
C ASP A 148 9.09 24.93 -5.33
N LYS A 149 7.87 24.38 -5.31
CA LYS A 149 6.71 25.00 -4.63
C LYS A 149 6.38 24.33 -3.31
N VAL A 150 6.41 23.00 -3.28
CA VAL A 150 5.94 22.22 -2.13
C VAL A 150 7.01 22.08 -1.07
N LEU A 151 8.29 21.93 -1.45
CA LEU A 151 9.38 21.78 -0.48
C LEU A 151 9.54 23.02 0.43
N PRO A 152 9.50 24.27 -0.08
CA PRO A 152 9.52 25.46 0.78
C PRO A 152 8.33 25.53 1.74
N LEU A 153 7.13 25.09 1.32
CA LEU A 153 5.95 25.06 2.17
C LEU A 153 6.13 24.08 3.33
N LEU A 154 6.55 22.85 3.04
CA LEU A 154 6.83 21.83 4.07
C LEU A 154 7.95 22.28 5.02
N CYS A 155 9.01 22.90 4.50
CA CYS A 155 10.09 23.44 5.32
C CYS A 155 9.60 24.58 6.24
N ASN A 156 8.78 25.51 5.72
CA ASN A 156 8.20 26.58 6.52
C ASN A 156 7.29 26.04 7.62
N GLU A 157 6.52 24.99 7.34
CA GLU A 157 5.70 24.32 8.34
C GLU A 157 6.53 23.64 9.43
N TYR A 158 7.60 22.93 9.04
CA TYR A 158 8.51 22.28 9.98
C TYR A 158 9.19 23.29 10.92
N LEU A 159 9.63 24.43 10.37
CA LEU A 159 10.31 25.49 11.12
C LEU A 159 9.37 26.33 11.98
N ASN A 160 8.04 26.23 11.79
CA ASN A 160 7.07 27.02 12.52
C ASN A 160 7.08 26.68 14.02
N LYS A 161 7.59 27.60 14.84
CA LYS A 161 7.76 27.40 16.28
C LYS A 161 6.43 27.19 17.02
N ASN A 162 5.32 27.69 16.49
CA ASN A 162 4.00 27.64 17.13
C ASN A 162 3.23 26.32 16.90
N ARG A 163 3.74 25.42 16.05
CA ARG A 163 3.16 24.09 15.82
C ARG A 163 3.51 23.12 16.96
N LYS A 164 2.63 22.15 17.21
CA LYS A 164 2.88 21.03 18.13
C LYS A 164 4.06 20.20 17.66
N LEU A 165 4.77 19.56 18.59
CA LEU A 165 5.90 18.68 18.27
C LEU A 165 5.48 17.53 17.34
N GLU A 166 4.30 16.95 17.58
CA GLU A 166 3.76 15.87 16.76
C GLU A 166 3.61 16.28 15.28
N ASP A 167 2.98 17.43 15.01
CA ASP A 167 2.82 17.95 13.66
C ASP A 167 4.17 18.16 12.97
N LYS A 168 5.17 18.65 13.70
CA LYS A 168 6.54 18.81 13.18
C LYS A 168 7.19 17.48 12.84
N LEU A 169 6.97 16.45 13.65
CA LEU A 169 7.48 15.11 13.35
C LEU A 169 6.81 14.53 12.10
N LYS A 170 5.50 14.71 11.94
CA LYS A 170 4.74 14.28 10.76
C LYS A 170 5.26 14.95 9.48
N VAL A 171 5.43 16.28 9.51
CA VAL A 171 6.01 17.02 8.37
C VAL A 171 7.47 16.64 8.15
N GLY A 172 8.24 16.45 9.22
CA GLY A 172 9.63 15.99 9.14
C GLY A 172 9.78 14.62 8.48
N GLU A 173 8.85 13.70 8.73
CA GLU A 173 8.82 12.39 8.07
C GLU A 173 8.62 12.53 6.55
N ILE A 174 7.69 13.38 6.12
CA ILE A 174 7.46 13.67 4.70
C ILE A 174 8.73 14.24 4.07
N LEU A 175 9.35 15.24 4.70
CA LEU A 175 10.58 15.86 4.21
C LEU A 175 11.70 14.83 4.04
N VAL A 176 11.92 13.99 5.06
CA VAL A 176 12.93 12.93 4.99
C VAL A 176 12.62 11.94 3.88
N LYS A 177 11.34 11.59 3.68
CA LYS A 177 10.92 10.68 2.62
C LYS A 177 11.14 11.27 1.23
N THR A 178 10.74 12.52 1.01
CA THR A 178 10.98 13.27 -0.24
C THR A 178 12.48 13.37 -0.54
N CYS A 179 13.31 13.72 0.45
CA CYS A 179 14.76 13.80 0.26
C CYS A 179 15.42 12.45 -0.07
N ARG A 180 14.83 11.32 0.34
CA ARG A 180 15.34 9.99 -0.04
C ARG A 180 14.94 9.55 -1.45
N SER A 181 13.88 10.14 -2.00
CA SER A 181 13.39 9.84 -3.34
C SER A 181 13.89 10.79 -4.43
N LEU A 182 14.57 11.88 -4.03
CA LEU A 182 15.33 12.79 -4.89
C LEU A 182 16.72 12.21 -5.20
#